data_AF-D7ICR7-F1
#
_entry.id   AF-D7ICR7-F1
#
_cell.length_a   1.000
_cell.length_b   1.000
_cell.length_c   1.000
_cell.angle_alpha   90.00
_cell.angle_beta   90.00
_cell.angle_gamma   90.00
#
_symmetry.space_group_name_H-M   'P 1'
#
loop_
_entity.id
_entity.type
_entity.pdbx_description
1 polymer ?
#
loop_
_entity_poly.entity_id
_entity_poly.type
_entity_poly.pdbx_seq_one_letter_code
_entity_poly.pdbx_strand_id
1 'polypeptide(L)' 'MRSILESLRDKVENGSITIREAAIALHKAGWTNFIDINATNALLFNRERNH' A
#
# COMPACT_ATOMS: atom_id res chain seq x y z
N MET A 1 5.34 -16.17 -3.38
CA MET A 1 5.97 -14.85 -3.65
C MET A 1 5.21 -13.82 -2.84
N ARG A 2 5.86 -13.06 -1.96
CA ARG A 2 5.19 -11.97 -1.24
C ARG A 2 4.94 -10.85 -2.23
N SER A 3 3.69 -10.41 -2.37
CA SER A 3 3.39 -9.24 -3.20
C SER A 3 3.96 -7.98 -2.56
N ILE A 4 4.26 -6.96 -3.36
CA ILE A 4 4.78 -5.70 -2.83
C ILE A 4 3.76 -5.07 -1.85
N LEU A 5 2.47 -5.29 -2.10
CA LEU A 5 1.36 -4.88 -1.25
C LEU A 5 1.46 -5.49 0.14
N GLU A 6 1.73 -6.80 0.26
CA GLU A 6 1.87 -7.46 1.55
C GLU A 6 3.10 -6.94 2.31
N SER A 7 4.21 -6.72 1.60
CA SER A 7 5.44 -6.19 2.19
C SER A 7 5.27 -4.73 2.66
N LEU A 8 4.52 -3.91 1.92
CA LEU A 8 4.22 -2.53 2.29
C LEU A 8 3.21 -2.46 3.42
N ARG A 9 2.19 -3.31 3.40
CA ARG A 9 1.20 -3.43 4.47
C ARG A 9 1.87 -3.77 5.80
N ASP A 10 2.71 -4.81 5.83
CA ASP A 10 3.45 -5.22 7.03
C ASP A 10 4.30 -4.07 7.61
N LYS A 11 5.02 -3.35 6.75
CA LYS A 11 5.82 -2.18 7.16
C LYS A 11 4.96 -1.03 7.69
N VAL A 12 3.77 -0.83 7.15
CA VAL A 12 2.81 0.19 7.62
C VAL A 12 2.21 -0.24 8.97
N GLU A 13 1.80 -1.50 9.11
CA GLU A 13 1.25 -2.04 10.36
C GLU A 13 2.28 -2.05 11.49
N ASN A 14 3.54 -2.37 11.19
CA ASN A 14 4.65 -2.32 12.14
C ASN A 14 5.13 -0.87 12.42
N GLY A 15 4.53 0.15 11.78
CA GLY A 15 4.93 1.55 11.92
C GLY A 15 6.34 1.88 11.37
N SER A 16 6.94 0.96 10.60
CA SER A 16 8.25 1.16 9.98
C SER A 16 8.21 2.19 8.84
N ILE A 17 7.07 2.30 8.16
CA ILE A 17 6.79 3.35 7.17
C ILE A 17 5.39 3.90 7.39
N THR A 18 5.14 5.13 6.94
CA THR A 18 3.78 5.68 6.93
C THR A 18 3.02 5.26 5.67
N ILE A 19 1.70 5.37 5.67
CA ILE A 19 0.87 5.10 4.47
C ILE A 19 1.31 5.96 3.28
N ARG A 20 1.76 7.19 3.54
CA ARG A 20 2.28 8.10 2.50
C ARG A 20 3.56 7.54 1.86
N GLU A 21 4.48 7.04 2.66
CA GLU A 21 5.69 6.39 2.16
C GLU A 21 5.36 5.12 1.35
N ALA A 22 4.36 4.36 1.80
CA ALA A 22 3.84 3.23 1.02
C ALA A 22 3.25 3.67 -0.32
N ALA A 23 2.51 4.79 -0.36
CA ALA A 23 1.94 5.34 -1.59
C ALA A 23 3.02 5.77 -2.59
N ILE A 24 4.10 6.37 -2.09
CA ILE A 24 5.28 6.73 -2.90
C ILE A 24 5.98 5.46 -3.42
N ALA A 25 6.11 4.43 -2.59
CA ALA A 25 6.71 3.17 -3.00
C ALA A 25 5.89 2.46 -4.08
N LEU A 26 4.55 2.46 -3.98
CA LEU A 26 3.65 1.94 -5.00
C LEU A 26 3.80 2.71 -6.31
N HIS A 27 3.84 4.04 -6.26
CA HIS A 27 4.03 4.86 -7.45
C HIS A 27 5.39 4.61 -8.12
N LYS A 28 6.47 4.58 -7.33
CA LYS A 28 7.83 4.28 -7.82
C LYS A 28 7.96 2.87 -8.39
N ALA A 29 7.20 1.91 -7.86
CA ALA A 29 7.13 0.55 -8.38
C ALA A 29 6.24 0.42 -9.63
N GLY A 30 5.62 1.51 -10.09
CA GLY A 30 4.72 1.52 -11.25
C GLY A 30 3.34 0.89 -10.98
N TRP A 31 2.96 0.69 -9.72
CA TRP A 31 1.66 0.13 -9.35
C TRP A 31 0.54 1.16 -9.40
N THR A 32 0.84 2.42 -9.14
CA THR A 32 -0.12 3.52 -9.20
C THR A 32 0.42 4.65 -10.03
N ASN A 33 -0.45 5.29 -10.82
CA ASN A 33 -0.04 6.44 -11.62
C ASN A 33 0.04 7.74 -10.79
N PHE A 34 -0.54 7.73 -9.58
CA PHE A 34 -0.57 8.85 -8.67
C PHE A 34 -0.31 8.41 -7.22
N ILE A 35 0.21 9.34 -6.42
CA ILE A 35 0.44 9.13 -4.99
C ILE A 35 -0.82 9.59 -4.24
N ASP A 36 -1.69 8.64 -3.91
CA ASP A 36 -2.89 8.91 -3.10
C ASP A 36 -2.89 8.04 -1.84
N ILE A 37 -2.91 8.71 -0.69
CA ILE A 37 -2.82 8.09 0.63
C ILE A 37 -4.09 7.29 0.92
N ASN A 38 -5.27 7.80 0.55
CA ASN A 38 -6.54 7.16 0.86
C ASN A 38 -6.74 5.92 -0.02
N ALA A 39 -6.41 6.01 -1.31
CA ALA A 39 -6.39 4.88 -2.23
C ALA A 39 -5.35 3.84 -1.81
N THR A 40 -4.17 4.26 -1.34
CA THR A 40 -3.15 3.34 -0.83
C THR A 40 -3.62 2.64 0.45
N ASN A 41 -4.25 3.37 1.36
CA ASN A 41 -4.84 2.79 2.57
C ASN A 41 -5.91 1.74 2.19
N ALA A 42 -6.79 2.06 1.24
CA ALA A 42 -7.74 1.09 0.72
C ALA A 42 -7.04 -0.10 0.04
N LEU A 43 -6.01 0.10 -0.77
CA LEU A 43 -5.28 -0.99 -1.43
C LEU A 43 -4.60 -1.94 -0.44
N LEU A 44 -4.03 -1.41 0.64
CA LEU A 44 -3.31 -2.19 1.64
C LEU A 44 -4.26 -2.89 2.62
N PHE A 45 -5.38 -2.25 2.98
CA PHE A 45 -6.24 -2.70 4.09
C PHE A 45 -7.66 -3.10 3.67
N ASN A 46 -8.14 -2.74 2.48
CA ASN A 46 -9.50 -3.05 2.01
C ASN A 46 -9.57 -4.34 1.18
N ARG A 47 -8.94 -5.42 1.66
CA ARG A 47 -8.92 -6.72 0.95
C ARG A 47 -10.25 -7.50 1.04
N GLU A 48 -11.26 -7.00 1.74
CA GLU A 48 -12.55 -7.69 1.86
C GLU A 48 -13.71 -6.75 1.54
N ARG A 49 -14.08 -6.67 0.25
CA ARG A 49 -15.47 -6.53 -0.24
C ARG A 49 -15.53 -6.93 -1.72
N ASN A 50 -15.20 -8.18 -2.03
CA ASN A 50 -15.83 -8.89 -3.14
C ASN A 50 -16.65 -10.01 -2.50
N HIS A 51 -17.95 -9.75 -2.37
CA HIS A 51 -18.98 -10.70 -1.97
C HIS A 51 -19.54 -11.38 -3.23
#